data_AF-A0A6I9XJF3-F1
#
_entry.id   AF-A0A6I9XJF3-F1
#
_cell.length_a   1.000
_cell.length_b   1.000
_cell.length_c   1.000
_cell.angle_alpha   90.00
_cell.angle_beta   90.00
_cell.angle_gamma   90.00
#
_symmetry.space_group_name_H-M   'P 1'
#
loop_
_entity.id
_entity.type
_entity.pdbx_description
1 polymer ?
#
loop_
_entity_poly.entity_id
_entity_poly.type
_entity_poly.pdbx_seq_one_letter_code
_entity_poly.pdbx_strand_id
1 'polypeptide(L)'
;MPPPPPPPDIVKVAVEWPGANAQLLEFDQKRPLVSIIKEVCDGWSLPNPEYYTLRYADGAQLYITEQTRGDIKNGTILQLAVSPVGLG
;
A
#
# COMPACT_ATOMS: atom_id res chain seq x y z
N MET A 1 19.38 -15.25 -25.44
CA MET A 1 19.38 -14.56 -24.13
C MET A 1 18.39 -15.28 -23.24
N PRO A 2 18.73 -15.63 -21.98
CA PRO A 2 17.71 -16.03 -21.01
C PRO A 2 16.74 -14.85 -20.77
N PRO A 3 15.47 -15.10 -20.42
CA PRO A 3 14.58 -14.02 -20.00
C PRO A 3 15.18 -13.31 -18.78
N PRO A 4 14.93 -11.99 -18.60
CA PRO A 4 15.31 -11.32 -17.38
C PRO A 4 14.70 -12.08 -16.18
N PRO A 5 15.39 -12.11 -15.01
CA PRO A 5 14.79 -12.64 -13.80
C PRO A 5 13.46 -11.91 -13.56
N PRO A 6 12.42 -12.61 -13.09
CA PRO A 6 11.18 -11.94 -12.74
C PRO A 6 11.51 -10.79 -11.77
N PRO A 7 10.91 -9.61 -11.94
CA PRO A 7 11.10 -8.53 -10.97
C PRO A 7 10.75 -9.08 -9.57
N PRO A 8 11.45 -8.63 -8.52
CA PRO A 8 11.14 -9.09 -7.18
C PRO A 8 9.67 -8.80 -6.91
N ASP A 9 8.90 -9.85 -6.62
CA ASP A 9 7.48 -9.71 -6.31
C ASP A 9 7.26 -8.90 -5.04
N ILE A 10 8.30 -8.64 -4.25
CA ILE A 10 8.26 -7.89 -3.00
C ILE A 10 9.02 -6.58 -3.18
N VAL A 11 8.32 -5.47 -2.96
CA VAL A 11 8.89 -4.10 -2.99
C VAL A 11 8.84 -3.49 -1.59
N LYS A 12 9.86 -2.70 -1.23
CA LYS A 12 9.91 -2.01 0.07
C LYS A 12 9.30 -0.63 -0.07
N VAL A 13 8.26 -0.34 0.70
CA VAL A 13 7.55 0.95 0.67
C VAL A 13 7.51 1.57 2.06
N ALA A 14 7.37 2.89 2.12
CA ALA A 14 7.00 3.58 3.34
C ALA A 14 5.49 3.88 3.27
N VAL A 15 4.74 3.63 4.33
CA VAL A 15 3.32 3.96 4.44
C VAL A 15 3.15 5.02 5.51
N GLU A 16 2.52 6.13 5.15
CA GLU A 16 2.29 7.28 6.01
C GLU A 16 0.83 7.36 6.48
N TRP A 17 0.62 7.87 7.69
CA TRP A 17 -0.69 8.17 8.25
C TRP A 17 -0.63 9.43 9.11
N PRO A 18 -1.61 10.35 8.99
CA PRO A 18 -1.63 11.59 9.77
C PRO A 18 -1.58 11.31 11.28
N GLY A 19 -0.57 11.88 11.94
CA GLY A 19 -0.39 11.74 13.39
C GLY A 19 0.31 10.46 13.83
N ALA A 20 0.79 9.63 12.89
CA ALA A 20 1.59 8.45 13.20
C ALA A 20 2.93 8.48 12.45
N ASN A 21 3.93 7.77 12.99
CA ASN A 21 5.20 7.55 12.29
C ASN A 21 4.98 6.62 11.10
N ALA A 22 5.65 6.92 10.00
CA ALA A 22 5.61 6.09 8.79
C ALA A 22 6.07 4.66 9.09
N GLN A 23 5.35 3.68 8.55
CA GLN A 23 5.72 2.27 8.65
C GLN A 23 6.47 1.84 7.39
N LEU A 24 7.59 1.14 7.57
CA LEU A 24 8.30 0.48 6.46
C LEU A 24 7.69 -0.90 6.26
N LEU A 25 7.19 -1.15 5.06
CA LEU A 25 6.44 -2.35 4.72
C LEU A 25 7.11 -3.08 3.54
N GLU A 26 7.19 -4.41 3.64
CA GLU A 26 7.51 -5.28 2.52
C GLU A 26 6.23 -5.59 1.74
N PHE A 27 5.95 -4.75 0.74
CA PHE A 27 4.78 -4.85 -0.10
C PHE A 27 4.96 -5.99 -1.11
N ASP A 28 4.35 -7.13 -0.81
CA ASP A 28 4.28 -8.27 -1.72
C ASP A 28 3.20 -8.03 -2.79
N GLN A 29 3.62 -7.82 -4.03
CA GLN A 29 2.81 -7.62 -5.22
C GLN A 29 1.98 -8.86 -5.63
N LYS A 30 2.12 -10.00 -4.92
CA LYS A 30 1.23 -11.17 -5.01
C LYS A 30 0.20 -11.26 -3.89
N ARG A 31 0.42 -10.61 -2.72
CA ARG A 31 -0.52 -10.65 -1.57
C ARG A 31 -1.70 -9.70 -1.77
N PRO A 32 -2.96 -10.08 -1.58
CA PRO A 32 -4.09 -9.17 -1.81
C PRO A 32 -3.96 -7.87 -0.97
N LEU A 33 -4.26 -6.71 -1.56
CA LEU A 33 -4.12 -5.39 -0.93
C LEU A 33 -4.84 -5.32 0.40
N VAL A 34 -6.00 -5.96 0.54
CA VAL A 34 -6.73 -6.02 1.81
C VAL A 34 -5.91 -6.63 2.95
N SER A 35 -5.06 -7.63 2.66
CA SER A 35 -4.15 -8.17 3.67
C SER A 35 -3.05 -7.20 4.04
N ILE A 36 -2.54 -6.46 3.06
CA ILE A 36 -1.52 -5.44 3.25
C ILE A 36 -2.08 -4.26 4.07
N ILE A 37 -3.25 -3.76 3.71
CA ILE A 37 -3.97 -2.69 4.42
C ILE A 37 -4.22 -3.12 5.86
N LYS A 38 -4.69 -4.35 6.09
CA LYS A 38 -4.91 -4.89 7.43
C LYS A 38 -3.62 -4.90 8.26
N GLU A 39 -2.50 -5.28 7.68
CA GLU A 39 -1.19 -5.29 8.34
C GLU A 39 -0.74 -3.88 8.75
N VAL A 40 -0.90 -2.89 7.86
CA VAL A 40 -0.64 -1.48 8.17
C VAL A 40 -1.56 -0.97 9.30
N CYS A 41 -2.85 -1.31 9.21
CA CYS A 41 -3.88 -0.97 10.19
C CYS A 41 -3.54 -1.54 11.57
N ASP A 42 -3.11 -2.81 11.62
CA ASP A 42 -2.69 -3.51 12.84
C ASP A 42 -1.49 -2.82 13.50
N GLY A 43 -0.48 -2.44 12.70
CA GLY A 43 0.70 -1.73 13.20
C GLY A 43 0.42 -0.37 13.84
N TRP A 44 -0.69 0.30 13.47
CA TRP A 44 -1.15 1.53 14.10
C TRP A 44 -2.36 1.32 15.03
N SER A 45 -2.78 0.08 15.26
CA SER A 45 -4.00 -0.26 16.02
C SER A 45 -5.25 0.50 15.53
N LEU A 46 -5.35 0.69 14.22
CA LEU A 46 -6.51 1.32 13.58
C LEU A 46 -7.65 0.29 13.49
N PRO A 47 -8.88 0.64 13.91
CA PRO A 47 -10.04 -0.25 13.79
C PRO A 47 -10.59 -0.23 12.36
N ASN A 48 -11.29 -1.28 11.93
CA ASN A 48 -11.99 -1.36 10.63
C ASN A 48 -11.09 -1.17 9.39
N PRO A 49 -10.14 -2.10 9.12
CA PRO A 49 -9.23 -2.00 7.97
C PRO A 49 -9.93 -1.91 6.60
N GLU A 50 -11.18 -2.37 6.50
CA GLU A 50 -12.02 -2.25 5.30
C GLU A 50 -12.37 -0.81 4.91
N TYR A 51 -12.34 0.13 5.87
CA TYR A 51 -12.58 1.55 5.62
C TYR A 51 -11.36 2.30 5.13
N TYR A 52 -10.21 1.63 5.00
CA TYR A 52 -8.98 2.25 4.53
C TYR A 52 -8.56 1.69 3.18
N THR A 53 -7.79 2.49 2.47
CA THR A 53 -7.14 2.16 1.22
C THR A 53 -5.76 2.80 1.18
N LEU A 54 -4.93 2.35 0.25
CA LEU A 54 -3.63 2.93 -0.02
C LEU A 54 -3.72 3.88 -1.21
N ARG A 55 -2.99 4.98 -1.15
CA ARG A 55 -2.77 5.89 -2.27
C ARG A 55 -1.32 6.30 -2.32
N TYR A 56 -0.86 6.82 -3.46
CA TYR A 56 0.47 7.43 -3.53
C TYR A 56 0.50 8.68 -2.63
N ALA A 57 1.59 8.86 -1.86
CA ALA A 57 1.79 10.08 -1.09
C ALA A 57 2.21 11.26 -1.99
N ASP A 58 2.92 10.94 -3.08
CA ASP A 58 3.42 11.89 -4.07
C ASP A 58 2.44 12.11 -5.25
N GLY A 59 2.58 13.27 -5.89
CA GLY A 59 1.89 13.60 -7.14
C GLY A 59 0.37 13.70 -7.00
N ALA A 60 -0.36 13.05 -7.92
CA ALA A 60 -1.82 13.11 -7.99
C ALA A 60 -2.56 12.31 -6.91
N GLN A 61 -1.83 11.72 -5.95
CA GLN A 61 -2.37 10.94 -4.83
C GLN A 61 -3.38 9.86 -5.26
N LEU A 62 -3.06 9.19 -6.36
CA LEU A 62 -3.92 8.17 -6.96
C LEU A 62 -4.09 6.98 -6.02
N TYR A 63 -5.31 6.45 -5.95
CA TYR A 63 -5.61 5.24 -5.20
C TYR A 63 -4.95 4.01 -5.83
N ILE A 64 -4.43 3.15 -4.97
CA ILE A 64 -3.87 1.87 -5.37
C ILE A 64 -5.01 0.85 -5.42
N THR A 65 -5.05 0.10 -6.50
CA THR A 65 -6.02 -0.98 -6.73
C THR A 65 -5.28 -2.27 -7.04
N GLU A 66 -5.98 -3.40 -7.01
CA GLU A 66 -5.41 -4.69 -7.42
C GLU A 66 -4.83 -4.68 -8.85
N GLN A 67 -5.31 -3.76 -9.69
CA GLN A 67 -4.83 -3.61 -11.07
C GLN A 67 -3.56 -2.77 -11.16
N THR A 68 -3.42 -1.75 -10.28
CA THR A 68 -2.31 -0.77 -10.32
C THR A 68 -1.21 -1.04 -9.29
N ARG A 69 -1.39 -2.03 -8.41
CA ARG A 69 -0.39 -2.48 -7.42
C ARG A 69 0.96 -2.90 -8.04
N GLY A 70 0.97 -3.33 -9.30
CA GLY A 70 2.19 -3.75 -10.01
C GLY A 70 3.08 -2.59 -10.45
N ASP A 71 2.57 -1.35 -10.43
CA ASP A 71 3.33 -0.15 -10.77
C ASP A 71 4.18 0.36 -9.60
N ILE A 72 3.96 -0.17 -8.38
CA ILE A 72 4.65 0.24 -7.16
C ILE A 72 6.11 -0.21 -7.22
N LYS A 73 7.04 0.67 -6.81
CA LYS A 73 8.47 0.40 -6.86
C LYS A 73 9.08 0.45 -5.45
N ASN A 74 10.27 -0.13 -5.31
CA ASN A 74 11.05 0.01 -4.07
C ASN A 74 11.34 1.50 -3.79
N GLY A 75 11.10 1.91 -2.56
CA GLY A 75 11.24 3.29 -2.12
C GLY A 75 10.01 4.17 -2.38
N THR A 76 8.95 3.64 -3.00
CA THR A 76 7.68 4.38 -3.13
C THR A 76 7.13 4.71 -1.74
N ILE A 77 6.66 5.95 -1.58
CA ILE A 77 5.96 6.42 -0.39
C ILE A 77 4.47 6.39 -0.67
N LEU A 78 3.76 5.61 0.14
CA LEU A 78 2.32 5.44 0.13
C LEU A 78 1.73 6.15 1.33
N GLN A 79 0.46 6.49 1.22
CA GLN A 79 -0.31 7.03 2.31
C GLN A 79 -1.54 6.15 2.53
N LEU A 80 -1.81 5.81 3.78
CA LEU A 80 -3.09 5.24 4.17
C LEU A 80 -4.13 6.37 4.13
N ALA A 81 -5.28 6.09 3.53
CA ALA A 81 -6.38 7.04 3.37
C ALA A 81 -7.72 6.35 3.63
N VAL A 82 -8.73 7.12 4.01
CA VAL A 82 -10.10 6.61 4.14
C VAL A 82 -10.64 6.30 2.74
N SER A 83 -11.15 5.09 2.56
CA SER A 83 -11.75 4.62 1.31
C SER A 83 -12.99 5.45 0.97
N PRO A 84 -13.13 5.97 -0.26
CA PRO A 84 -14.30 6.75 -0.65
C PRO A 84 -15.60 5.95 -0.66
N VAL A 85 -15.53 4.61 -0.72
CA VAL A 85 -16.68 3.70 -0.62
C VAL A 85 -17.20 3.56 0.83
N GLY A 86 -16.43 3.99 1.84
CA GLY A 86 -16.82 3.93 3.25
C GLY A 86 -17.75 5.05 3.72
N LEU A 87 -18.04 6.04 2.86
CA LEU A 87 -19.07 7.06 3.08
C LEU A 87 -20.38 6.63 2.40
N GLY A 88 -20.94 5.52 2.89
CA GLY A 88 -22.32 5.12 2.61
C GLY A 88 -23.30 5.87 3.50
#